data_AF-A0A939UFQ2-F1
#
_entry.id   AF-A0A939UFQ2-F1
#
_cell.length_a   1.000
_cell.length_b   1.000
_cell.length_c   1.000
_cell.angle_alpha   90.00
_cell.angle_beta   90.00
_cell.angle_gamma   90.00
#
_symmetry.space_group_name_H-M   'P 1'
#
loop_
_entity.id
_entity.type
_entity.pdbx_description
1 polymer ?
#
loop_
_entity_poly.entity_id
_entity_poly.type
_entity_poly.pdbx_seq_one_letter_code
_entity_poly.pdbx_strand_id
1 'polypeptide(L)'
;MKNLRSYYNVNDGGILFAFAVAAILIYQVILGLALDATSQAYLWAYSFGAPLLFVLTVVGGSLIMRVNPLEAIPVKRMLKPWDAGRIVILAILAVFAFLPIATGVQWVFGKMGYHATPTYADYSSVWWKMLLGLVGMALLPAVGEEFLLRGAVYGSIRGKGTVYAIVLSALL
;
A
#
# COMPACT_ATOMS: atom_id res chain seq x y z
N MET A 1 -8.11 -26.55 14.25
CA MET A 1 -8.06 -25.26 13.54
C MET A 1 -9.44 -24.61 13.69
N LYS A 2 -9.56 -23.48 14.39
CA LYS A 2 -10.85 -22.81 14.65
C LYS A 2 -11.47 -22.34 13.32
N ASN A 3 -12.80 -22.45 13.17
CA ASN A 3 -13.54 -21.98 11.99
C ASN A 3 -13.26 -20.50 11.72
N LEU A 4 -12.40 -20.23 10.72
CA LEU A 4 -12.19 -18.90 10.17
C LEU A 4 -13.29 -18.63 9.13
N ARG A 5 -13.81 -17.41 9.12
CA ARG A 5 -14.76 -16.93 8.10
C ARG A 5 -14.00 -16.67 6.80
N SER A 6 -14.64 -16.94 5.67
CA SER A 6 -14.10 -16.69 4.33
C SER A 6 -14.58 -15.35 3.74
N TYR A 7 -15.19 -14.48 4.55
CA TYR A 7 -15.66 -13.16 4.12
C TYR A 7 -15.49 -12.12 5.23
N TYR A 8 -15.34 -10.86 4.82
CA TYR A 8 -15.30 -9.70 5.71
C TYR A 8 -16.71 -9.12 5.87
N ASN A 9 -17.08 -8.78 7.11
CA ASN A 9 -18.32 -8.05 7.37
C ASN A 9 -18.14 -6.55 7.08
N VAL A 10 -19.24 -5.79 6.92
CA VAL A 10 -19.26 -4.34 6.60
C VAL A 10 -18.34 -3.53 7.54
N ASN A 11 -18.27 -3.91 8.81
CA ASN A 11 -17.44 -3.22 9.80
C ASN A 11 -15.96 -3.64 9.74
N ASP A 12 -15.66 -4.86 9.29
CA ASP A 12 -14.32 -5.44 9.35
C ASP A 12 -13.35 -4.68 8.42
N GLY A 13 -13.82 -4.26 7.23
CA GLY A 13 -13.02 -3.51 6.27
C GLY A 13 -12.58 -2.13 6.75
N GLY A 14 -13.49 -1.35 7.34
CA GLY A 14 -13.18 -0.03 7.88
C GLY A 14 -12.27 -0.10 9.11
N ILE A 15 -12.48 -1.09 9.98
CA ILE A 15 -11.65 -1.31 11.16
C ILE A 15 -10.22 -1.72 10.75
N LEU A 16 -10.08 -2.62 9.77
CA LEU A 16 -8.76 -3.02 9.24
C LEU A 16 -8.02 -1.85 8.62
N PHE A 17 -8.70 -1.01 7.84
CA PHE A 17 -8.11 0.19 7.25
C PHE A 17 -7.62 1.15 8.35
N ALA A 18 -8.47 1.46 9.33
CA ALA A 18 -8.11 2.35 10.42
C ALA A 18 -6.91 1.84 11.23
N PHE A 19 -6.86 0.54 11.53
CA PHE A 19 -5.72 -0.06 12.21
C PHE A 19 -4.45 -0.03 11.36
N ALA A 20 -4.54 -0.30 10.06
CA ALA A 20 -3.40 -0.29 9.16
C ALA A 20 -2.78 1.12 9.05
N VAL A 21 -3.62 2.16 8.93
CA VAL A 21 -3.17 3.57 8.96
C VAL A 21 -2.57 3.93 10.32
N ALA A 22 -3.25 3.59 11.42
CA ALA A 22 -2.76 3.88 12.76
C ALA A 22 -1.40 3.22 13.03
N ALA A 23 -1.21 1.97 12.58
CA ALA A 23 0.05 1.26 12.73
C ALA A 23 1.20 1.97 12.00
N ILE A 24 0.98 2.40 10.75
CA ILE A 24 1.98 3.16 9.98
C ILE A 24 2.34 4.48 10.68
N LEU A 25 1.34 5.22 11.15
CA LEU A 25 1.57 6.50 11.84
C LEU A 25 2.35 6.31 13.14
N ILE A 26 1.99 5.32 13.95
CA ILE A 26 2.73 4.97 15.18
C ILE A 26 4.18 4.62 14.84
N TYR A 27 4.39 3.79 13.80
CA TYR A 27 5.72 3.41 13.36
C TYR A 27 6.55 4.61 12.89
N GLN A 28 5.94 5.54 12.16
CA GLN A 28 6.60 6.76 11.72
C GLN A 28 7.04 7.64 12.90
N VAL A 29 6.20 7.77 13.93
CA VAL A 29 6.56 8.50 15.16
C VAL A 29 7.73 7.81 15.88
N ILE A 30 7.68 6.49 16.04
CA ILE A 30 8.76 5.73 16.68
C ILE A 30 10.08 5.91 15.91
N LEU A 31 10.05 5.82 14.58
CA LEU A 31 11.23 6.06 13.76
C LEU A 31 11.76 7.48 13.89
N GLY A 32 10.88 8.49 13.87
CA GLY A 32 11.28 9.89 13.99
C GLY A 32 11.86 10.26 15.36
N LEU A 33 11.53 9.50 16.41
CA LEU A 33 12.14 9.64 17.74
C LEU A 33 13.49 8.92 17.85
N ALA A 34 13.69 7.84 17.08
CA ALA A 34 14.89 7.01 17.15
C ALA A 34 15.99 7.41 16.17
N LEU A 35 15.61 7.96 15.01
CA LEU A 35 16.50 8.26 13.89
C LEU A 35 16.20 9.65 13.33
N ASP A 36 17.23 10.34 12.85
CA ASP A 36 17.07 11.57 12.09
C ASP A 36 16.32 11.29 10.78
N ALA A 37 15.24 12.04 10.53
CA ALA A 37 14.38 11.90 9.36
C ALA A 37 15.12 12.04 8.02
N THR A 38 16.30 12.68 8.02
CA THR A 38 17.14 12.85 6.84
C THR A 38 18.18 11.74 6.66
N SER A 39 18.36 10.88 7.66
CA SER A 39 19.35 9.79 7.61
C SER A 39 18.93 8.71 6.63
N GLN A 40 19.89 8.13 5.90
CA GLN A 40 19.62 6.99 5.03
C GLN A 40 19.03 5.80 5.82
N ALA A 41 19.44 5.61 7.07
CA ALA A 41 18.87 4.58 7.94
C ALA A 41 17.36 4.77 8.16
N TYR A 42 16.92 6.01 8.43
CA TYR A 42 15.50 6.33 8.54
C TYR A 42 14.77 6.06 7.22
N LEU A 43 15.31 6.51 6.09
CA LEU A 43 14.68 6.36 4.79
C LEU A 43 14.52 4.87 4.39
N TRP A 44 15.55 4.06 4.62
CA TRP A 44 15.48 2.61 4.41
C TRP A 44 14.50 1.93 5.37
N ALA A 45 14.52 2.30 6.65
CA ALA A 45 13.58 1.73 7.62
C ALA A 45 12.14 2.09 7.26
N TYR A 46 11.86 3.33 6.88
CA TYR A 46 10.53 3.78 6.51
C TYR A 46 10.04 3.10 5.22
N SER A 47 10.85 3.10 4.16
CA SER A 47 10.47 2.53 2.85
C SER A 47 10.13 1.03 2.88
N PHE A 48 10.64 0.27 3.85
CA PHE A 48 10.32 -1.16 4.00
C PHE A 48 9.40 -1.44 5.16
N GLY A 49 9.67 -0.80 6.29
CA GLY A 49 8.95 -1.03 7.54
C GLY A 49 7.50 -0.60 7.43
N ALA A 50 7.20 0.54 6.81
CA ALA A 50 5.81 0.99 6.68
C ALA A 50 4.97 0.05 5.78
N PRO A 51 5.40 -0.32 4.56
CA PRO A 51 4.70 -1.31 3.74
C PRO A 51 4.61 -2.71 4.38
N LEU A 52 5.68 -3.16 5.04
CA LEU A 52 5.68 -4.44 5.72
C LEU A 52 4.68 -4.45 6.88
N LEU A 53 4.70 -3.41 7.72
CA LEU A 53 3.78 -3.26 8.84
C LEU A 53 2.34 -3.19 8.35
N PHE A 54 2.09 -2.45 7.27
CA PHE A 54 0.78 -2.40 6.61
C PHE A 54 0.28 -3.81 6.27
N VAL A 55 1.08 -4.62 5.55
CA VAL A 55 0.72 -6.00 5.21
C VAL A 55 0.49 -6.84 6.47
N LEU A 56 1.37 -6.73 7.48
CA LEU A 56 1.24 -7.46 8.74
C LEU A 56 -0.01 -7.08 9.52
N THR A 57 -0.38 -5.80 9.55
CA THR A 57 -1.59 -5.33 10.23
C THR A 57 -2.84 -5.82 9.51
N VAL A 58 -2.84 -5.81 8.18
CA VAL A 58 -3.97 -6.32 7.39
C VAL A 58 -4.10 -7.84 7.59
N VAL A 59 -3.05 -8.62 7.38
CA VAL A 59 -3.08 -10.08 7.53
C VAL A 59 -3.34 -10.50 8.98
N GLY A 60 -2.58 -9.93 9.92
CA GLY A 60 -2.72 -10.23 11.35
C GLY A 60 -4.06 -9.77 11.91
N GLY A 61 -4.54 -8.59 11.52
CA GLY A 61 -5.86 -8.08 11.89
C GLY A 61 -6.98 -9.00 11.38
N SER A 62 -6.88 -9.49 10.15
CA SER A 62 -7.84 -10.45 9.60
C SER A 62 -7.87 -11.75 10.42
N LEU A 63 -6.71 -12.26 10.83
CA LEU A 63 -6.63 -13.45 11.68
C LEU A 63 -7.25 -13.21 13.08
N ILE A 64 -7.05 -12.03 13.68
CA ILE A 64 -7.68 -11.63 14.95
C ILE A 64 -9.21 -11.58 14.80
N MET A 65 -9.70 -11.04 13.69
CA MET A 65 -11.13 -11.01 13.32
C MET A 65 -11.69 -12.38 12.88
N ARG A 66 -10.88 -13.43 12.97
CA ARG A 66 -11.19 -14.80 12.54
C ARG A 66 -11.63 -14.87 11.08
N VAL A 67 -10.99 -14.10 10.21
CA VAL A 67 -11.18 -14.16 8.76
C VAL A 67 -9.92 -14.78 8.14
N ASN A 68 -10.08 -15.73 7.23
CA ASN A 68 -8.97 -16.25 6.45
C ASN A 68 -8.71 -15.28 5.29
N PRO A 69 -7.60 -14.50 5.31
CA PRO A 69 -7.35 -13.49 4.30
C PRO A 69 -7.12 -14.10 2.90
N LEU A 70 -6.58 -15.32 2.81
CA LEU A 70 -6.32 -15.98 1.52
C LEU A 70 -7.61 -16.48 0.86
N GLU A 71 -8.58 -16.95 1.65
CA GLU A 71 -9.88 -17.41 1.12
C GLU A 71 -10.83 -16.25 0.85
N ALA A 72 -10.74 -15.17 1.63
CA ALA A 72 -11.56 -13.98 1.45
C ALA A 72 -11.18 -13.15 0.23
N ILE A 73 -9.98 -13.35 -0.32
CA ILE A 73 -9.52 -12.67 -1.52
C ILE A 73 -9.95 -13.47 -2.76
N PRO A 74 -10.72 -12.87 -3.70
CA PRO A 74 -11.16 -13.54 -4.91
C PRO A 74 -10.06 -13.63 -6.00
N VAL A 75 -8.80 -13.85 -5.64
CA VAL A 75 -7.70 -14.08 -6.60
C VAL A 75 -7.81 -15.52 -7.11
N LYS A 76 -8.77 -15.75 -8.01
CA LYS A 76 -9.06 -17.07 -8.59
C LYS A 76 -8.40 -17.31 -9.93
N ARG A 77 -7.74 -16.30 -10.53
CA ARG A 77 -7.11 -16.42 -11.85
C ARG A 77 -5.66 -15.99 -11.82
N MET A 78 -4.79 -16.89 -12.28
CA MET A 78 -3.43 -16.52 -12.68
C MET A 78 -3.50 -15.48 -13.80
N LEU A 79 -2.64 -14.47 -13.72
CA LEU A 79 -2.50 -13.46 -14.76
C LEU A 79 -2.14 -14.14 -16.08
N LYS A 80 -2.87 -13.82 -17.16
CA LYS A 80 -2.43 -14.21 -18.49
C LYS A 80 -1.20 -13.38 -18.86
N PRO A 81 -0.22 -13.94 -19.60
CA PRO A 81 0.98 -13.20 -20.01
C PRO A 81 0.64 -11.93 -20.83
N TRP A 82 -0.47 -11.94 -21.56
CA TRP A 82 -0.96 -10.76 -22.28
C TRP A 82 -1.44 -9.63 -21.35
N ASP A 83 -2.08 -9.97 -20.24
CA ASP A 83 -2.52 -8.98 -19.24
C ASP A 83 -1.32 -8.42 -18.47
N ALA A 84 -0.28 -9.24 -18.24
CA ALA A 84 0.98 -8.77 -17.67
C ALA A 84 1.65 -7.71 -18.57
N GLY A 85 1.70 -7.93 -19.89
CA GLY A 85 2.21 -6.94 -20.85
C GLY A 85 1.42 -5.62 -20.81
N ARG A 86 0.08 -5.68 -20.71
CA ARG A 86 -0.76 -4.49 -20.56
C ARG A 86 -0.49 -3.72 -19.27
N ILE A 87 -0.26 -4.42 -18.16
CA ILE A 87 0.08 -3.78 -16.88
C ILE A 87 1.39 -3.02 -16.98
N VAL A 88 2.41 -3.58 -17.63
CA VAL A 88 3.70 -2.89 -17.82
C VAL A 88 3.51 -1.60 -18.63
N ILE A 89 2.75 -1.67 -19.73
CA ILE A 89 2.46 -0.48 -20.55
C ILE A 89 1.68 0.56 -19.74
N LEU A 90 0.63 0.14 -19.00
CA LEU A 90 -0.15 1.03 -18.15
C LEU A 90 0.70 1.68 -17.06
N ALA A 91 1.62 0.92 -16.44
CA ALA A 91 2.53 1.46 -15.43
C ALA A 91 3.45 2.54 -16.03
N ILE A 92 4.01 2.31 -17.21
CA ILE A 92 4.83 3.30 -17.91
C ILE A 92 4.00 4.56 -18.22
N LEU A 93 2.81 4.39 -18.79
CA LEU A 93 1.91 5.50 -19.10
C LEU A 93 1.51 6.28 -17.84
N ALA A 94 1.25 5.60 -16.73
CA ALA A 94 0.96 6.23 -15.45
C ALA A 94 2.14 7.07 -14.95
N VAL A 95 3.37 6.55 -15.03
CA VAL A 95 4.58 7.32 -14.69
C VAL A 95 4.64 8.60 -15.54
N PHE A 96 4.47 8.50 -16.85
CA PHE A 96 4.50 9.68 -17.74
C PHE A 96 3.33 10.65 -17.50
N ALA A 97 2.16 10.16 -17.12
CA ALA A 97 1.00 11.00 -16.84
C ALA A 97 1.12 11.75 -15.51
N PHE A 98 1.63 11.09 -14.46
CA PHE A 98 1.69 11.67 -13.11
C PHE A 98 2.98 12.43 -12.82
N LEU A 99 4.09 12.13 -13.51
CA LEU A 99 5.35 12.85 -13.34
C LEU A 99 5.22 14.38 -13.54
N PRO A 100 4.61 14.90 -14.63
CA PRO A 100 4.45 16.35 -14.81
C PRO A 100 3.52 16.99 -13.77
N ILE A 101 2.52 16.25 -13.28
CA ILE A 101 1.64 16.71 -12.22
C ILE A 101 2.44 16.84 -10.91
N ALA A 102 3.22 15.82 -10.56
CA ALA A 102 4.05 15.82 -9.36
C ALA A 102 5.08 16.95 -9.38
N THR A 103 5.77 17.18 -10.50
CA THR A 103 6.75 18.27 -10.63
C THR A 103 6.10 19.64 -10.62
N GLY A 104 4.93 19.79 -11.25
CA GLY A 104 4.14 21.02 -11.20
C GLY A 104 3.70 21.37 -9.78
N VAL A 105 3.24 20.39 -9.01
CA VAL A 105 2.88 20.55 -7.61
C VAL A 105 4.09 20.96 -6.76
N GLN A 106 5.22 20.26 -6.92
CA GLN A 106 6.47 20.62 -6.23
C GLN A 106 6.93 22.04 -6.56
N TRP A 107 6.78 22.48 -7.80
CA TRP A 107 7.14 23.85 -8.21
C TRP A 107 6.26 24.91 -7.53
N VAL A 108 4.95 24.67 -7.46
CA VAL A 108 4.01 25.59 -6.78
C VAL A 108 4.35 25.68 -5.30
N PHE A 109 4.51 24.54 -4.61
CA PHE A 109 4.87 24.54 -3.19
C PHE A 109 6.27 25.10 -2.93
N GLY A 110 7.21 24.87 -3.85
CA GLY A 110 8.54 25.47 -3.82
C GLY A 110 8.50 27.00 -3.76
N LYS A 111 7.58 27.63 -4.49
CA LYS A 111 7.35 29.08 -4.42
C LYS A 111 6.76 29.55 -3.08
N MET A 112 6.09 28.66 -2.36
CA MET A 112 5.54 28.92 -1.01
C MET A 112 6.57 28.65 0.10
N GLY A 113 7.83 28.34 -0.25
CA GLY A 113 8.90 28.06 0.71
C GLY A 113 9.00 26.60 1.15
N TYR A 114 8.26 25.69 0.51
CA TYR A 114 8.42 24.25 0.76
C TYR A 114 9.67 23.73 0.06
N HIS A 115 10.63 23.26 0.84
CA HIS A 115 11.80 22.55 0.32
C HIS A 115 11.55 21.05 0.45
N ALA A 116 11.50 20.35 -0.69
CA ALA A 116 11.37 18.91 -0.70
C ALA A 116 12.64 18.27 -0.10
N THR A 117 12.50 17.68 1.08
CA THR A 117 13.51 16.76 1.63
C THR A 117 13.37 15.40 0.94
N PRO A 118 14.49 14.69 0.69
CA PRO A 118 14.41 13.34 0.14
C PRO A 118 13.62 12.45 1.10
N THR A 119 12.47 11.96 0.64
CA THR A 119 11.59 11.05 1.39
C THR A 119 11.83 9.58 1.07
N TYR A 120 12.79 9.29 0.20
CA TYR A 120 13.08 7.93 -0.26
C TYR A 120 14.56 7.64 -0.18
N ALA A 121 14.87 6.38 0.14
CA ALA A 121 16.23 5.90 0.19
C ALA A 121 16.87 5.93 -1.20
N ASP A 122 18.20 6.04 -1.26
CA ASP A 122 18.91 5.96 -2.54
C ASP A 122 19.03 4.51 -3.02
N TYR A 123 18.27 4.19 -4.07
CA TYR A 123 18.24 2.88 -4.73
C TYR A 123 19.16 2.79 -5.96
N SER A 124 19.74 3.91 -6.41
CA SER A 124 20.42 4.02 -7.70
C SER A 124 21.85 3.49 -7.68
N SER A 125 22.47 3.38 -6.49
CA SER A 125 23.91 3.17 -6.39
C SER A 125 24.35 1.71 -6.57
N VAL A 126 23.48 0.71 -6.34
CA VAL A 126 23.84 -0.72 -6.46
C VAL A 126 22.63 -1.55 -6.92
N TRP A 127 22.86 -2.53 -7.81
CA TRP A 127 21.80 -3.40 -8.36
C TRP A 127 20.93 -4.11 -7.29
N TRP A 128 21.53 -4.53 -6.16
CA TRP A 128 20.77 -5.17 -5.08
C TRP A 128 19.85 -4.18 -4.35
N LYS A 129 20.24 -2.90 -4.26
CA LYS A 129 19.38 -1.84 -3.71
C LYS A 129 18.18 -1.63 -4.62
N MET A 130 18.37 -1.67 -5.94
CA MET A 130 17.28 -1.58 -6.91
C MET A 130 16.27 -2.73 -6.74
N LEU A 131 16.74 -3.97 -6.55
CA LEU A 131 15.86 -5.12 -6.25
C LEU A 131 15.09 -4.92 -4.95
N LEU A 132 15.76 -4.45 -3.90
CA LEU A 132 15.09 -4.12 -2.66
C LEU A 132 14.02 -3.05 -2.89
N GLY A 133 14.32 -1.96 -3.61
CA GLY A 133 13.34 -0.92 -3.94
C GLY A 133 12.11 -1.48 -4.65
N LEU A 134 12.30 -2.42 -5.58
CA LEU A 134 11.19 -3.11 -6.26
C LEU A 134 10.31 -3.91 -5.27
N VAL A 135 10.91 -4.57 -4.29
CA VAL A 135 10.15 -5.30 -3.26
C VAL A 135 9.47 -4.34 -2.28
N GLY A 136 10.21 -3.38 -1.71
CA GLY A 136 9.77 -2.49 -0.65
C GLY A 136 8.76 -1.44 -1.10
N MET A 137 8.98 -0.85 -2.28
CA MET A 137 8.16 0.27 -2.77
C MET A 137 7.10 -0.12 -3.79
N ALA A 138 7.25 -1.26 -4.48
CA ALA A 138 6.28 -1.68 -5.49
C ALA A 138 5.50 -2.93 -5.07
N LEU A 139 6.18 -4.04 -4.75
CA LEU A 139 5.48 -5.30 -4.47
C LEU A 139 4.76 -5.32 -3.12
N LEU A 140 5.43 -4.95 -2.02
CA LEU A 140 4.84 -5.00 -0.69
C LEU A 140 3.59 -4.11 -0.54
N PRO A 141 3.61 -2.83 -0.97
CA PRO A 141 2.42 -1.99 -0.96
C PRO A 141 1.29 -2.56 -1.82
N ALA A 142 1.60 -2.99 -3.05
CA ALA A 142 0.59 -3.55 -3.96
C ALA A 142 -0.07 -4.82 -3.41
N VAL A 143 0.70 -5.68 -2.73
CA VAL A 143 0.17 -6.84 -2.02
C VAL A 143 -0.76 -6.35 -0.92
N GLY A 144 -0.31 -5.47 -0.03
CA GLY A 144 -1.13 -4.96 1.07
C GLY A 144 -2.45 -4.32 0.58
N GLU A 145 -2.39 -3.53 -0.49
CA GLU A 145 -3.55 -2.89 -1.11
C GLU A 145 -4.53 -3.93 -1.66
N GLU A 146 -4.05 -4.99 -2.30
CA GLU A 146 -4.92 -6.07 -2.78
C GLU A 146 -5.63 -6.78 -1.60
N PHE A 147 -4.90 -7.06 -0.51
CA PHE A 147 -5.47 -7.67 0.70
C PHE A 147 -6.51 -6.76 1.38
N LEU A 148 -6.21 -5.46 1.49
CA LEU A 148 -7.06 -4.49 2.17
C LEU A 148 -8.23 -4.03 1.29
N LEU A 149 -7.95 -3.47 0.11
CA LEU A 149 -8.96 -2.85 -0.74
C LEU A 149 -9.86 -3.88 -1.42
N ARG A 150 -9.29 -4.92 -2.04
CA ARG A 150 -10.10 -5.93 -2.73
C ARG A 150 -10.58 -7.06 -1.83
N GLY A 151 -9.76 -7.46 -0.87
CA GLY A 151 -10.17 -8.44 0.14
C GLY A 151 -11.16 -7.85 1.14
N ALA A 152 -10.71 -6.94 1.99
CA ALA A 152 -11.48 -6.46 3.12
C ALA A 152 -12.54 -5.40 2.75
N VAL A 153 -12.17 -4.30 2.09
CA VAL A 153 -13.06 -3.17 1.81
C VAL A 153 -14.11 -3.53 0.75
N TYR A 154 -13.69 -4.00 -0.43
CA TYR A 154 -14.63 -4.40 -1.47
C TYR A 154 -15.49 -5.60 -1.04
N GLY A 155 -14.87 -6.62 -0.43
CA GLY A 155 -15.59 -7.80 0.08
C GLY A 155 -16.68 -7.44 1.10
N SER A 156 -16.39 -6.49 1.99
CA SER A 156 -17.34 -6.04 3.01
C SER A 156 -18.48 -5.16 2.47
N ILE A 157 -18.26 -4.42 1.38
CA ILE A 157 -19.22 -3.44 0.84
C ILE A 157 -19.99 -3.97 -0.37
N ARG A 158 -19.57 -5.08 -0.99
CA ARG A 158 -20.19 -5.66 -2.20
C ARG A 158 -21.71 -5.84 -2.10
N GLY A 159 -22.24 -6.12 -0.90
CA GLY A 159 -23.68 -6.24 -0.65
C GLY A 159 -24.48 -4.94 -0.83
N LYS A 160 -23.83 -3.77 -0.85
CA LYS A 160 -24.47 -2.44 -1.03
C LYS A 160 -24.43 -1.92 -2.48
N GLY A 161 -23.87 -2.71 -3.42
CA GLY A 161 -23.80 -2.39 -4.85
C GLY A 161 -22.37 -2.19 -5.36
N THR A 162 -22.06 -2.76 -6.52
CA THR A 162 -20.72 -2.82 -7.11
C THR A 162 -20.10 -1.43 -7.39
N VAL A 163 -20.90 -0.49 -7.90
CA VAL A 163 -20.42 0.87 -8.21
C VAL A 163 -20.02 1.62 -6.93
N TYR A 164 -20.84 1.49 -5.88
CA TYR A 164 -20.55 2.10 -4.57
C TYR A 164 -19.27 1.52 -3.95
N ALA A 165 -19.08 0.20 -4.04
CA ALA A 165 -17.88 -0.46 -3.56
C ALA A 165 -16.61 0.01 -4.31
N ILE A 166 -16.68 0.16 -5.63
CA ILE A 166 -15.57 0.66 -6.45
C ILE A 166 -15.21 2.11 -6.06
N VAL A 167 -16.21 2.99 -5.99
CA VAL A 167 -15.99 4.41 -5.66
C VAL A 167 -15.40 4.56 -4.26
N LEU A 168 -15.93 3.84 -3.25
CA LEU A 168 -15.40 3.94 -1.89
C LEU A 168 -13.99 3.36 -1.78
N SER A 169 -13.69 2.26 -2.48
CA SER A 169 -12.32 1.70 -2.50
C SER A 169 -11.31 2.55 -3.25
N ALA A 170 -11.76 3.43 -4.16
CA ALA A 170 -10.89 4.34 -4.89
C ALA A 170 -10.65 5.68 -4.16
N LEU A 171 -11.52 6.02 -3.20
CA LEU A 171 -11.38 7.19 -2.34
C LEU A 171 -10.54 6.93 -1.08
N LEU A 172 -10.33 5.66 -0.73
CA LEU A 172 -9.52 5.19 0.41
C LEU A 172 -8.10 4.83 -0.04
#